data_AF-A0A1X7SI40-F1
#
_entry.id   AF-A0A1X7SI40-F1
#
_cell.length_a   1.000
_cell.length_b   1.000
_cell.length_c   1.000
_cell.angle_alpha   90.00
_cell.angle_beta   90.00
_cell.angle_gamma   90.00
#
_symmetry.space_group_name_H-M   'P 1'
#
loop_
_entity.id
_entity.type
_entity.pdbx_description
1 polymer ?
#
loop_
_entity_poly.entity_id
_entity_poly.type
_entity_poly.pdbx_seq_one_letter_code
_entity_poly.pdbx_strand_id
1 'polypeptide(L)'
;MLFADDRAAELKVHCPLCKKVYIDPFISTCGHTFCLKCIKDNAGECPLDAIKFSPVVKNIAVYEQVGELLVHCCYGVVLKDGHAHPVVDTNGCQAVIKISEKHEHEENCEFKPISCPNDEECPKMFRKVSVV
;
A
#
# COMPACT_ATOMS: atom_id res chain seq x y z
N MET A 1 3.81 -3.80 3.29
CA MET A 1 3.13 -2.79 4.13
C MET A 1 2.90 -3.44 5.47
N LEU A 2 3.31 -2.78 6.55
CA LEU A 2 3.07 -3.23 7.91
C LEU A 2 2.04 -2.28 8.52
N PHE A 3 0.89 -2.81 8.92
CA PHE A 3 -0.13 -2.03 9.60
C PHE A 3 0.30 -1.75 11.04
N ALA A 4 0.07 -0.52 11.49
CA ALA A 4 0.41 -0.09 12.84
C ALA A 4 -0.73 -0.31 13.84
N ASP A 5 -1.94 -0.65 13.35
CA ASP A 5 -3.09 -0.98 14.17
C ASP A 5 -3.93 -2.11 13.55
N ASP A 6 -4.68 -2.81 14.40
CA ASP A 6 -5.46 -3.99 14.03
C ASP A 6 -6.77 -3.67 13.30
N ARG A 7 -7.17 -2.40 13.15
CA ARG A 7 -8.45 -2.01 12.53
C ARG A 7 -8.53 -2.46 11.06
N ALA A 8 -7.38 -2.64 10.41
CA ALA A 8 -7.30 -3.18 9.05
C ALA A 8 -7.95 -4.58 8.93
N ALA A 9 -7.94 -5.39 9.99
CA ALA A 9 -8.57 -6.71 10.00
C ALA A 9 -10.11 -6.63 10.05
N GLU A 10 -10.66 -5.60 10.69
CA GLU A 10 -12.09 -5.44 10.93
C GLU A 10 -12.83 -4.78 9.76
N LEU A 11 -12.16 -3.90 9.01
CA LEU A 11 -12.78 -3.01 8.02
C LEU A 11 -13.15 -3.67 6.67
N LYS A 12 -13.03 -4.99 6.51
CA LYS A 12 -13.27 -5.71 5.22
C LYS A 12 -12.59 -5.04 4.01
N VAL A 13 -11.38 -4.51 4.21
CA VAL A 13 -10.62 -3.75 3.19
C VAL A 13 -9.82 -4.63 2.22
N HIS A 14 -10.16 -5.92 2.11
CA HIS A 14 -9.40 -6.89 1.34
C HIS A 14 -10.13 -7.27 0.05
N CYS A 15 -9.41 -7.22 -1.07
CA CYS A 15 -9.93 -7.63 -2.36
C CYS A 15 -10.20 -9.14 -2.38
N PRO A 16 -11.39 -9.59 -2.83
CA PRO A 16 -11.74 -11.01 -2.85
C PRO A 16 -10.92 -11.82 -3.87
N LEU A 17 -10.27 -11.17 -4.85
CA LEU A 17 -9.46 -11.84 -5.87
C LEU A 17 -8.00 -12.03 -5.42
N CYS A 18 -7.30 -10.93 -5.11
CA CYS A 18 -5.89 -11.01 -4.73
C CYS A 18 -5.64 -11.22 -3.24
N LYS A 19 -6.70 -11.17 -2.41
CA LYS A 19 -6.67 -11.31 -0.94
C LYS A 19 -5.78 -10.28 -0.22
N LYS A 20 -5.36 -9.23 -0.91
CA LYS A 20 -4.59 -8.09 -0.36
C LYS A 20 -5.53 -6.91 -0.10
N VAL A 21 -5.06 -5.96 0.70
CA VAL A 21 -5.76 -4.67 0.88
C VAL A 21 -5.99 -4.01 -0.48
N TYR A 22 -7.16 -3.39 -0.66
CA TYR A 22 -7.55 -2.78 -1.92
C TYR A 22 -6.51 -1.76 -2.41
N ILE A 23 -6.19 -1.84 -3.70
CA ILE A 23 -5.37 -0.85 -4.42
C ILE A 23 -6.24 -0.33 -5.56
N ASP A 24 -6.60 0.96 -5.47
CA ASP A 24 -7.53 1.63 -6.40
C ASP A 24 -8.81 0.80 -6.57
N PRO A 25 -9.67 0.72 -5.53
CA PRO A 25 -10.86 -0.11 -5.53
C PRO A 25 -11.92 0.42 -6.51
N PHE A 26 -12.49 -0.48 -7.30
CA PHE A 26 -13.61 -0.23 -8.20
C PHE A 26 -14.78 -1.13 -7.85
N ILE A 27 -15.98 -0.57 -7.89
CA ILE A 27 -17.24 -1.27 -7.68
C ILE A 27 -17.92 -1.54 -9.03
N SER A 28 -18.39 -2.77 -9.22
CA SER A 28 -19.22 -3.17 -10.35
C SER A 28 -20.70 -2.84 -10.12
N THR A 29 -21.50 -2.90 -11.17
CA THR A 29 -22.96 -2.71 -11.09
C THR A 29 -23.68 -3.74 -10.22
N CYS A 30 -23.09 -4.92 -10.00
CA CYS A 30 -23.61 -5.92 -9.06
C CYS A 30 -23.22 -5.66 -7.59
N GLY A 31 -22.46 -4.58 -7.31
CA GLY A 31 -22.11 -4.15 -5.95
C GLY A 31 -20.82 -4.75 -5.39
N HIS A 32 -20.15 -5.62 -6.14
CA HIS A 32 -18.87 -6.20 -5.72
C HIS A 32 -17.70 -5.24 -5.98
N THR A 33 -16.76 -5.18 -5.03
CA THR A 33 -15.59 -4.29 -5.10
C THR A 33 -14.30 -5.08 -5.28
N PHE A 34 -13.44 -4.62 -6.21
CA PHE A 34 -12.17 -5.24 -6.59
C PHE A 34 -11.08 -4.19 -6.79
N CYS A 35 -9.80 -4.56 -6.74
CA CYS A 35 -8.73 -3.67 -7.21
C CYS A 35 -8.87 -3.45 -8.72
N LEU A 36 -8.51 -2.26 -9.22
CA LEU A 36 -8.54 -1.95 -10.65
C LEU A 36 -7.79 -2.99 -11.49
N LYS A 37 -6.60 -3.41 -11.04
CA LYS A 37 -5.81 -4.44 -11.72
C LYS A 37 -6.55 -5.78 -11.78
N CYS A 38 -7.20 -6.18 -10.69
CA CYS A 38 -7.87 -7.49 -10.62
C CYS A 38 -9.14 -7.57 -11.47
N ILE A 39 -9.86 -6.46 -11.67
CA ILE A 39 -11.10 -6.45 -12.45
C ILE A 39 -10.87 -6.24 -13.95
N LYS A 40 -9.79 -5.55 -14.33
CA LYS A 40 -9.41 -5.33 -15.74
C LYS A 40 -9.19 -6.63 -16.52
N ASP A 41 -8.75 -7.68 -15.84
CA ASP A 41 -8.42 -8.96 -16.47
C ASP A 41 -9.66 -9.84 -16.77
N ASN A 42 -10.88 -9.42 -16.38
CA ASN A 42 -12.07 -10.27 -16.37
C ASN A 42 -13.12 -9.99 -17.46
N ALA A 43 -12.70 -9.57 -18.66
CA ALA A 43 -13.55 -9.50 -19.87
C ALA A 43 -14.93 -8.81 -19.73
N GLY A 44 -15.11 -7.94 -18.72
CA GLY A 44 -16.38 -7.27 -18.45
C GLY A 44 -17.40 -8.08 -17.65
N GLU A 45 -17.01 -9.18 -17.00
CA GLU A 45 -17.88 -10.03 -16.18
C GLU A 45 -17.38 -10.16 -14.75
N CYS A 46 -18.29 -10.02 -13.78
CA CYS A 46 -17.94 -10.06 -12.37
C CYS A 46 -17.46 -11.46 -11.98
N PRO A 47 -16.27 -11.62 -11.40
CA PRO A 47 -15.71 -12.95 -11.10
C PRO A 47 -16.41 -13.74 -9.99
N LEU A 48 -17.37 -13.12 -9.30
CA LEU A 48 -18.08 -13.73 -8.17
C LEU A 48 -19.46 -14.27 -8.55
N ASP A 49 -20.12 -13.66 -9.54
CA ASP A 49 -21.50 -13.96 -9.93
C ASP A 49 -21.71 -13.98 -11.47
N ALA A 50 -20.66 -13.79 -12.26
CA ALA A 50 -20.66 -13.71 -13.72
C ALA A 50 -21.56 -12.63 -14.32
N ILE A 51 -21.98 -11.63 -13.53
CA ILE A 51 -22.80 -10.53 -14.03
C ILE A 51 -21.93 -9.60 -14.87
N LYS A 52 -22.36 -9.33 -16.11
CA LYS A 52 -21.72 -8.34 -16.97
C LYS A 52 -21.76 -6.96 -16.32
N PHE A 53 -20.61 -6.32 -16.26
CA PHE A 53 -20.47 -4.96 -15.76
C PHE A 53 -19.94 -4.05 -16.87
N SER A 54 -20.53 -2.88 -17.00
CA SER A 54 -20.00 -1.76 -17.79
C SER A 54 -20.83 -0.50 -17.49
N PRO A 55 -20.23 0.60 -17.01
CA PRO A 55 -18.84 0.79 -16.60
C PRO A 55 -18.55 0.29 -15.17
N VAL A 56 -17.27 0.11 -14.82
CA VAL A 56 -16.83 0.06 -13.41
C VAL A 56 -16.52 1.46 -12.91
N VAL A 57 -16.88 1.77 -11.67
CA VAL A 57 -16.66 3.08 -11.05
C VAL A 57 -15.75 2.94 -9.84
N LYS A 58 -14.91 3.94 -9.55
CA LYS A 58 -14.10 3.96 -8.33
C LYS A 58 -15.00 3.90 -7.10
N ASN A 59 -14.68 3.03 -6.16
CA ASN A 59 -15.36 2.99 -4.88
C ASN A 59 -14.68 3.98 -3.92
N ILE A 60 -15.11 5.25 -3.98
CA ILE A 60 -14.52 6.34 -3.18
C ILE A 60 -14.57 6.02 -1.69
N ALA A 61 -15.70 5.51 -1.19
CA ALA A 61 -15.85 5.18 0.23
C ALA A 61 -14.81 4.14 0.70
N VAL A 62 -14.61 3.06 -0.07
CA VAL A 62 -13.58 2.06 0.26
C VAL A 62 -12.17 2.63 0.11
N TYR A 63 -11.94 3.48 -0.89
CA TYR A 63 -10.65 4.15 -1.08
C TYR A 63 -10.31 5.04 0.13
N GLU A 64 -11.24 5.86 0.62
CA GLU A 64 -11.06 6.71 1.79
C GLU A 64 -10.86 5.89 3.06
N GLN A 65 -11.65 4.83 3.26
CA GLN A 65 -11.48 3.91 4.41
C GLN A 65 -10.10 3.27 4.44
N VAL A 66 -9.60 2.79 3.29
CA VAL A 66 -8.23 2.27 3.17
C VAL A 66 -7.21 3.37 3.44
N GLY A 67 -7.47 4.59 2.94
CA GLY A 67 -6.62 5.76 3.14
C GLY A 67 -6.38 6.09 4.61
N GLU A 68 -7.38 5.89 5.48
CA GLU A 68 -7.31 6.18 6.92
C GLU A 68 -6.56 5.12 7.75
N LEU A 69 -6.21 3.98 7.16
CA LEU A 69 -5.42 2.95 7.85
C LEU A 69 -4.02 3.47 8.14
N LEU A 70 -3.51 3.17 9.33
CA LEU A 70 -2.15 3.55 9.73
C LEU A 70 -1.16 2.45 9.39
N VAL A 71 -0.04 2.85 8.80
CA VAL A 71 1.03 1.96 8.38
C VAL A 71 2.38 2.52 8.79
N HIS A 72 3.34 1.63 9.06
CA HIS A 72 4.72 2.03 9.19
C HIS A 72 5.28 2.44 7.82
N CYS A 73 6.08 3.52 7.81
CA CYS A 73 6.86 3.93 6.65
C CYS A 73 7.66 2.74 6.07
N CYS A 74 7.74 2.63 4.73
CA CYS A 74 8.48 1.52 4.11
C CYS A 74 9.99 1.54 4.44
N TYR A 75 10.55 2.69 4.78
CA TYR A 75 11.94 2.84 5.25
C TYR A 75 12.09 2.61 6.76
N GLY A 76 11.00 2.26 7.45
CA GLY A 76 10.93 1.93 8.87
C GLY A 76 10.72 0.45 9.17
N VAL A 77 10.72 -0.39 8.14
CA VAL A 77 10.42 -1.82 8.27
C VAL A 77 11.45 -2.65 7.54
N VAL A 78 11.73 -3.83 8.08
CA VAL A 78 12.68 -4.79 7.51
C VAL A 78 12.08 -6.18 7.52
N LEU A 79 12.35 -6.96 6.47
CA LEU A 79 12.04 -8.38 6.46
C LEU A 79 13.20 -9.14 7.12
N LYS A 80 12.97 -9.71 8.30
CA LYS A 80 13.97 -10.53 9.01
C LYS A 80 13.83 -11.99 8.62
N ASP A 81 14.96 -12.72 8.63
CA ASP A 81 14.96 -14.16 8.42
C ASP A 81 14.03 -14.87 9.41
N GLY A 82 13.22 -15.80 8.90
CA GLY A 82 12.24 -16.55 9.70
C GLY A 82 10.91 -15.83 9.95
N HIS A 83 10.74 -14.58 9.51
CA HIS A 83 9.47 -13.86 9.61
C HIS A 83 8.75 -13.83 8.25
N ALA A 84 7.47 -14.24 8.24
CA ALA A 84 6.63 -14.19 7.03
C ALA A 84 6.20 -12.76 6.64
N HIS A 85 6.31 -11.80 7.57
CA HIS A 85 5.90 -10.42 7.39
C HIS A 85 7.01 -9.47 7.84
N PRO A 86 7.07 -8.23 7.28
CA PRO A 86 8.00 -7.21 7.75
C PRO A 86 7.78 -6.90 9.22
N VAL A 87 8.86 -6.56 9.93
CA VAL A 87 8.84 -6.06 11.30
C VAL A 87 9.39 -4.64 11.33
N VAL A 88 9.06 -3.90 12.40
CA VAL A 88 9.61 -2.54 12.60
C VAL A 88 11.14 -2.61 12.76
N ASP A 89 11.85 -1.75 12.04
CA ASP A 89 13.28 -1.52 12.19
C ASP A 89 13.52 -0.31 13.07
N THR A 90 14.19 -0.48 14.21
CA THR A 90 14.52 0.60 15.15
C THR A 90 15.52 1.60 14.57
N ASN A 91 16.26 1.20 13.53
CA ASN A 91 17.23 2.08 12.85
C ASN A 91 16.65 2.75 11.59
N GLY A 92 15.39 2.46 11.27
CA GLY A 92 14.67 3.06 10.15
C GLY A 92 13.79 4.24 10.57
N CYS A 93 12.97 4.71 9.64
CA CYS A 93 11.98 5.73 9.92
C CYS A 93 10.91 5.23 10.91
N GLN A 94 10.77 5.87 12.07
CA GLN A 94 9.77 5.47 13.07
C GLN A 94 8.35 6.00 12.81
N ALA A 95 8.14 6.67 11.67
CA ALA A 95 6.85 7.28 11.37
C ALA A 95 5.75 6.23 11.11
N VAL A 96 4.61 6.45 11.76
CA VAL A 96 3.33 5.80 11.49
C VAL A 96 2.44 6.81 10.81
N ILE A 97 1.98 6.50 9.61
CA ILE A 97 1.31 7.44 8.70
C ILE A 97 0.05 6.82 8.10
N LYS A 98 -0.89 7.66 7.68
CA LYS A 98 -2.05 7.20 6.91
C LYS A 98 -1.62 6.68 5.54
N ILE A 99 -2.30 5.66 5.01
CA ILE A 99 -2.04 5.18 3.66
C ILE A 99 -2.22 6.30 2.62
N SER A 100 -3.19 7.19 2.82
CA SER A 100 -3.42 8.36 1.95
C SER A 100 -2.23 9.32 1.87
N GLU A 101 -1.46 9.44 2.95
CA GLU A 101 -0.30 10.34 3.09
C GLU A 101 1.03 9.65 2.74
N LYS A 102 1.00 8.32 2.54
CA LYS A 102 2.19 7.47 2.37
C LYS A 102 3.15 7.98 1.29
N HIS A 103 2.63 8.32 0.12
CA HIS A 103 3.45 8.77 -1.01
C HIS A 103 4.20 10.07 -0.68
N GLU A 104 3.50 11.06 -0.14
CA GLU A 104 4.09 12.34 0.22
C GLU A 104 5.18 12.19 1.28
N HIS A 105 4.92 11.38 2.31
CA HIS A 105 5.91 11.08 3.34
C HIS A 105 7.14 10.39 2.74
N GLU A 106 6.94 9.30 1.99
CA GLU A 106 8.05 8.49 1.47
C GLU A 106 8.94 9.28 0.49
N GLU A 107 8.37 10.17 -0.32
CA GLU A 107 9.15 11.04 -1.20
C GLU A 107 10.09 11.97 -0.44
N ASN A 108 9.67 12.42 0.74
CA ASN A 108 10.40 13.39 1.56
C ASN A 108 11.17 12.75 2.73
N CYS A 109 10.97 11.45 2.98
CA CYS A 109 11.51 10.74 4.13
C CYS A 109 13.03 10.85 4.20
N GLU A 110 13.58 11.15 5.39
CA GLU A 110 15.02 11.27 5.60
C GLU A 110 15.76 9.94 5.42
N PHE A 111 15.06 8.82 5.61
CA PHE A 111 15.57 7.47 5.43
C PHE A 111 15.44 6.95 3.99
N LYS A 112 14.84 7.73 3.07
CA LYS A 112 14.80 7.39 1.65
C LYS A 112 16.24 7.39 1.10
N PRO A 113 16.71 6.27 0.51
CA PRO A 113 17.99 6.24 -0.16
C PRO A 113 18.02 7.24 -1.31
N ILE A 114 19.14 7.95 -1.45
CA ILE A 114 19.38 8.83 -2.59
C ILE A 114 20.21 8.08 -3.64
N SER A 115 19.87 8.29 -4.91
CA SER A 115 20.68 7.80 -6.03
C SER A 115 21.93 8.67 -6.19
N CYS A 116 23.08 8.04 -6.45
CA CYS A 116 24.28 8.78 -6.82
C CYS A 116 24.07 9.38 -8.22
N PRO A 117 24.24 10.71 -8.41
CA PRO A 117 24.02 11.36 -9.70
C PRO A 117 25.08 10.99 -10.75
N ASN A 118 26.18 10.36 -10.33
CA ASN A 118 27.31 10.06 -11.19
C ASN A 118 27.34 8.59 -11.64
N ASP A 119 26.74 7.67 -10.88
CA ASP A 119 26.80 6.24 -11.15
C ASP A 119 25.66 5.49 -10.44
N GLU A 120 24.90 4.68 -11.18
CA GLU A 120 23.79 3.88 -10.63
C GLU A 120 24.26 2.64 -9.85
N GLU A 121 25.51 2.21 -10.02
CA GLU A 121 26.10 1.08 -9.30
C GLU A 121 26.72 1.47 -7.95
N CYS A 122 26.74 2.77 -7.62
CA CYS A 122 27.21 3.22 -6.31
C CYS A 122 26.35 2.64 -5.17
N PRO A 123 26.95 2.32 -4.01
CA PRO A 123 26.19 1.89 -2.84
C PRO A 123 25.11 2.91 -2.45
N LYS A 124 23.99 2.42 -1.90
CA LYS A 124 22.89 3.27 -1.44
C LYS A 124 23.40 4.35 -0.49
N MET A 125 23.17 5.59 -0.86
CA MET A 125 23.55 6.75 -0.06
C MET A 125 22.35 7.21 0.75
N PHE A 126 22.60 7.78 1.91
CA PHE A 126 21.57 8.38 2.76
C PHE A 126 21.92 9.85 2.97
N ARG A 127 20.88 10.69 3.18
CA ARG A 127 21.10 12.10 3.55
C ARG A 127 21.90 12.13 4.86
N LYS A 128 22.90 13.00 4.97
CA LYS A 128 23.60 13.19 6.25
C LYS A 128 22.59 13.70 7.27
N VAL A 129 22.29 12.89 8.28
CA VAL A 129 21.60 13.36 9.47
C VAL A 129 22.63 14.17 10.25
N SER A 130 22.47 15.50 10.29
CA SER A 130 23.27 16.35 11.17
C SER A 130 22.94 15.96 12.61
N VAL A 131 23.82 15.18 13.23
CA VAL A 131 23.77 14.95 14.67
C VAL A 131 24.21 16.28 15.30
N VAL A 132 23.23 17.05 15.81
CA VAL A 132 23.49 18.19 16.70
C VAL A 132 23.82 17.70 18.11
#